data_AF-A0A4Y7U4U4-F1
#
_entry.id   AF-A0A4Y7U4U4-F1
#
_cell.length_a   1.000
_cell.length_b   1.000
_cell.length_c   1.000
_cell.angle_alpha   90.00
_cell.angle_beta   90.00
_cell.angle_gamma   90.00
#
_symmetry.space_group_name_H-M   'P 1'
#
loop_
_entity.id
_entity.type
_entity.pdbx_description
1 polymer ?
#
loop_
_entity_poly.entity_id
_entity_poly.type
_entity_poly.pdbx_seq_one_letter_code
_entity_poly.pdbx_strand_id
1 'polypeptide(L)'
;QEVSEYFKAWISIQQIESSSDYTKALYTIITQIVPPIDPETTLPYPIETFRNLVYSYASSSPNDTVNIRDLSQHFYGNPNTVSDYANANNISLDTEFRYNKRQLKKFVKLEVNRDGINLKFSRGTLNEKIRISEEDPNIVIIESQSFANALRVEIENN
;
A
#
# COMPACT_ATOMS: atom_id res chain seq x y z
N GLN A 1 40.02 9.74 -4.45
CA GLN A 1 38.64 9.95 -4.96
C GLN A 1 37.64 8.94 -4.39
N GLU A 2 38.09 7.79 -3.86
CA GLU A 2 37.23 6.75 -3.27
C GLU A 2 36.30 7.24 -2.14
N VAL A 3 36.76 8.10 -1.23
CA VAL A 3 35.94 8.61 -0.10
C VAL A 3 34.66 9.32 -0.57
N SER A 4 34.71 9.99 -1.73
CA SER A 4 33.54 10.68 -2.31
C SER A 4 32.51 9.68 -2.87
N GLU A 5 32.97 8.56 -3.42
CA GLU A 5 32.10 7.50 -3.95
C GLU A 5 31.45 6.69 -2.83
N TYR A 6 32.22 6.33 -1.80
CA TYR A 6 31.67 5.68 -0.60
C TYR A 6 30.63 6.56 0.10
N PHE A 7 30.87 7.86 0.24
CA PHE A 7 29.90 8.79 0.84
C PHE A 7 28.62 8.90 -0.01
N LYS A 8 28.74 9.03 -1.33
CA LYS A 8 27.57 9.06 -2.24
C LYS A 8 26.77 7.77 -2.19
N ALA A 9 27.43 6.62 -2.16
CA ALA A 9 26.78 5.32 -2.05
C ALA A 9 26.03 5.20 -0.72
N TRP A 10 26.66 5.58 0.40
CA TRP A 10 26.05 5.53 1.72
C TRP A 10 24.80 6.42 1.84
N ILE A 11 24.88 7.69 1.41
CA ILE A 11 23.72 8.60 1.40
C ILE A 11 22.60 8.06 0.49
N SER A 12 22.95 7.49 -0.67
CA SER A 12 21.96 6.90 -1.57
C SER A 12 21.24 5.70 -0.96
N ILE A 13 21.97 4.84 -0.22
CA ILE A 13 21.39 3.72 0.51
C ILE A 13 20.42 4.23 1.58
N GLN A 14 20.83 5.21 2.39
CA GLN A 14 19.97 5.79 3.43
C GLN A 14 18.69 6.40 2.86
N GLN A 15 18.76 7.07 1.70
CA GLN A 15 17.58 7.62 1.03
C GLN A 15 16.62 6.54 0.53
N ILE A 16 17.15 5.40 0.06
CA ILE A 16 16.32 4.28 -0.38
C ILE A 16 15.63 3.61 0.81
N GLU A 17 16.37 3.42 1.91
CA GLU A 17 15.84 2.87 3.16
C GLU A 17 14.73 3.76 3.73
N SER A 18 14.98 5.07 3.86
CA SER A 18 13.98 6.02 4.35
C SER A 18 12.75 6.10 3.44
N SER A 19 12.93 6.10 2.12
CA SER A 19 11.83 6.05 1.15
C SER A 19 10.94 4.83 1.36
N SER A 20 11.54 3.64 1.49
CA SER A 20 10.81 2.41 1.75
C SER A 20 10.09 2.45 3.09
N ASP A 21 10.77 2.89 4.15
CA ASP A 21 10.24 2.84 5.50
C ASP A 21 9.16 3.88 5.74
N TYR A 22 9.31 5.11 5.23
CA TYR A 22 8.23 6.11 5.26
C TYR A 22 7.02 5.69 4.45
N THR A 23 7.20 5.00 3.32
CA THR A 23 6.05 4.48 2.55
C THR A 23 5.31 3.38 3.31
N LYS A 24 6.04 2.50 4.04
CA LYS A 24 5.42 1.50 4.93
C LYS A 24 4.72 2.17 6.12
N ALA A 25 5.34 3.19 6.72
CA ALA A 25 4.77 3.96 7.82
C ALA A 25 3.46 4.62 7.39
N LEU A 26 3.44 5.29 6.23
CA LEU A 26 2.23 5.87 5.65
C LEU A 26 1.14 4.79 5.44
N TYR A 27 1.50 3.63 4.90
CA TYR A 27 0.57 2.52 4.74
C TYR A 27 -0.05 2.05 6.08
N THR A 28 0.78 1.92 7.12
CA THR A 28 0.34 1.56 8.46
C THR A 28 -0.63 2.59 9.01
N ILE A 29 -0.29 3.87 8.93
CA ILE A 29 -1.13 4.98 9.40
C ILE A 29 -2.47 4.97 8.68
N ILE A 30 -2.50 4.95 7.34
CA ILE A 30 -3.73 4.94 6.55
C ILE A 30 -4.60 3.71 6.84
N THR A 31 -3.99 2.59 7.23
CA THR A 31 -4.70 1.36 7.61
C THR A 31 -5.41 1.47 8.97
N GLN A 32 -4.91 2.31 9.87
CA GLN A 32 -5.32 2.31 11.28
C GLN A 32 -5.99 3.61 11.72
N ILE A 33 -5.69 4.72 11.05
CA ILE A 33 -6.34 6.00 11.30
C ILE A 33 -7.82 5.92 10.94
N VAL A 34 -8.64 6.69 11.64
CA VAL A 34 -10.07 6.81 11.32
C VAL A 34 -10.21 7.30 9.88
N PRO A 35 -10.91 6.57 8.99
CA PRO A 35 -11.07 6.99 7.61
C PRO A 35 -11.81 8.34 7.52
N PRO A 36 -11.50 9.18 6.52
CA PRO A 36 -12.21 10.42 6.29
C PRO A 36 -13.66 10.17 5.89
N ILE A 37 -14.52 11.17 6.10
CA ILE A 37 -15.94 11.10 5.74
C ILE A 37 -16.08 11.29 4.24
N ASP A 38 -16.85 10.40 3.61
CA ASP A 38 -17.25 10.51 2.22
C ASP A 38 -18.32 11.61 2.07
N PRO A 39 -18.08 12.65 1.24
CA PRO A 39 -19.03 13.73 1.05
C PRO A 39 -20.34 13.30 0.39
N GLU A 40 -20.37 12.18 -0.34
CA GLU A 40 -21.58 11.69 -1.00
C GLU A 40 -22.49 10.92 -0.04
N THR A 41 -21.91 10.07 0.79
CA THR A 41 -22.67 9.17 1.68
C THR A 41 -22.77 9.66 3.11
N THR A 42 -21.98 10.67 3.50
CA THR A 42 -21.82 11.17 4.89
C THR A 42 -21.30 10.13 5.89
N LEU A 43 -20.81 8.99 5.40
CA LEU A 43 -20.23 7.91 6.18
C LEU A 43 -18.71 7.86 5.98
N PRO A 44 -17.93 7.27 6.91
CA PRO A 44 -16.50 7.05 6.68
C PRO A 44 -16.27 6.17 5.45
N TYR A 45 -15.25 6.51 4.64
CA TYR A 45 -14.86 5.65 3.52
C TYR A 45 -14.56 4.21 3.99
N PRO A 46 -15.02 3.18 3.26
CA PRO A 46 -14.50 1.84 3.43
C PRO A 46 -12.98 1.86 3.28
N ILE A 47 -12.27 1.10 4.12
CA ILE A 47 -10.80 1.16 4.17
C ILE A 47 -10.13 0.86 2.83
N GLU A 48 -10.69 -0.06 2.04
CA GLU A 48 -10.17 -0.37 0.71
C GLU A 48 -10.34 0.80 -0.26
N THR A 49 -11.48 1.49 -0.21
CA THR A 49 -11.71 2.72 -0.98
C THR A 49 -10.71 3.79 -0.59
N PHE A 50 -10.52 4.02 0.72
CA PHE A 50 -9.59 5.04 1.19
C PHE A 50 -8.14 4.74 0.78
N ARG A 51 -7.69 3.49 0.87
CA ARG A 51 -6.36 3.08 0.38
C ARG A 51 -6.19 3.33 -1.11
N ASN A 52 -7.21 3.03 -1.92
CA ASN A 52 -7.18 3.30 -3.37
C ASN A 52 -7.09 4.80 -3.67
N LEU A 53 -7.82 5.63 -2.91
CA LEU A 53 -7.75 7.09 -3.03
C LEU A 53 -6.35 7.61 -2.68
N VAL A 54 -5.77 7.17 -1.57
CA VAL A 54 -4.41 7.55 -1.16
C VAL A 54 -3.37 7.10 -2.19
N TYR A 55 -3.48 5.88 -2.71
CA TYR A 55 -2.61 5.40 -3.79
C TYR A 55 -2.70 6.30 -5.02
N SER A 56 -3.91 6.64 -5.45
CA SER A 56 -4.16 7.44 -6.64
C SER A 56 -3.61 8.86 -6.48
N TYR A 57 -3.84 9.47 -5.31
CA TYR A 57 -3.26 10.77 -4.95
C TYR A 57 -1.72 10.74 -5.01
N ALA A 58 -1.09 9.82 -4.26
CA ALA A 58 0.36 9.72 -4.19
C ALA A 58 1.01 9.43 -5.56
N SER A 59 0.44 8.49 -6.33
CA SER A 59 0.99 8.07 -7.63
C SER A 59 0.80 9.09 -8.75
N SER A 60 -0.05 10.11 -8.55
CA SER A 60 -0.20 11.23 -9.47
C SER A 60 0.91 12.28 -9.35
N SER A 61 1.74 12.20 -8.30
CA SER A 61 2.86 13.12 -8.10
C SER A 61 3.92 12.94 -9.20
N PRO A 62 4.31 14.01 -9.91
CA PRO A 62 5.27 13.90 -11.02
C PRO A 62 6.68 13.49 -10.55
N ASN A 63 7.02 13.79 -9.29
CA ASN A 63 8.36 13.57 -8.74
C ASN A 63 8.45 12.31 -7.86
N ASP A 64 7.42 11.46 -7.87
CA ASP A 64 7.30 10.33 -6.96
C ASP A 64 7.41 10.73 -5.47
N THR A 65 6.94 11.92 -5.10
CA THR A 65 6.96 12.43 -3.72
C THR A 65 5.56 12.48 -3.12
N VAL A 66 5.49 12.31 -1.79
CA VAL A 66 4.29 12.57 -0.99
C VAL A 66 4.62 13.62 0.04
N ASN A 67 3.79 14.66 0.12
CA ASN A 67 3.76 15.59 1.24
C ASN A 67 2.57 15.21 2.16
N ILE A 68 2.88 14.88 3.41
CA ILE A 68 1.90 14.39 4.38
C ILE A 68 0.89 15.46 4.77
N ARG A 69 1.30 16.73 4.81
CA ARG A 69 0.41 17.84 5.14
C ARG A 69 -0.60 18.07 4.04
N ASP A 70 -0.17 18.03 2.79
CA ASP A 70 -1.06 18.19 1.64
C ASP A 70 -2.03 17.02 1.51
N LEU A 71 -1.54 15.79 1.71
CA LEU A 71 -2.37 14.59 1.76
C LEU A 71 -3.42 14.69 2.87
N SER A 72 -3.00 15.08 4.08
CA SER A 72 -3.89 15.24 5.23
C SER A 72 -4.92 16.33 5.00
N GLN A 73 -4.51 17.48 4.44
CA GLN A 73 -5.42 18.56 4.06
C GLN A 73 -6.44 18.11 3.01
N HIS A 74 -6.01 17.36 2.00
CA HIS A 74 -6.87 16.89 0.94
C HIS A 74 -7.99 15.96 1.44
N PHE A 75 -7.64 15.01 2.31
CA PHE A 75 -8.59 13.99 2.76
C PHE A 75 -9.36 14.35 4.04
N TYR A 76 -8.74 15.09 4.97
CA TYR A 76 -9.32 15.40 6.28
C TYR A 76 -9.68 16.88 6.47
N GLY A 77 -9.32 17.75 5.53
CA GLY A 77 -9.47 19.19 5.68
C GLY A 77 -8.54 19.81 6.74
N ASN A 78 -7.66 19.03 7.34
CA ASN A 78 -6.70 19.44 8.37
C ASN A 78 -5.31 18.88 8.02
N PRO A 79 -4.27 19.74 7.92
CA PRO A 79 -2.94 19.30 7.48
C PRO A 79 -2.17 18.51 8.53
N ASN A 80 -2.63 18.47 9.78
CA ASN A 80 -1.91 17.84 10.88
C ASN A 80 -2.42 16.43 11.20
N THR A 81 -3.61 16.03 10.77
CA THR A 81 -4.27 14.76 11.17
C THR A 81 -3.37 13.53 11.04
N VAL A 82 -2.69 13.36 9.90
CA VAL A 82 -1.79 12.21 9.67
C VAL A 82 -0.52 12.31 10.52
N SER A 83 0.07 13.49 10.64
CA SER A 83 1.28 13.73 11.46
C SER A 83 1.00 13.55 12.96
N ASP A 84 -0.14 14.04 13.44
CA ASP A 84 -0.59 13.90 14.83
C ASP A 84 -0.80 12.42 15.17
N TYR A 85 -1.42 11.65 14.26
CA TYR A 85 -1.56 10.21 14.42
C TYR A 85 -0.20 9.51 14.47
N ALA A 86 0.72 9.87 13.57
CA ALA A 86 2.07 9.31 13.55
C ALA A 86 2.80 9.55 14.88
N ASN A 87 2.78 10.80 15.36
CA ASN A 87 3.40 11.20 16.63
C ASN A 87 2.78 10.47 17.83
N ALA A 88 1.45 10.40 17.91
CA ALA A 88 0.73 9.73 19.00
C ALA A 88 1.04 8.23 19.09
N ASN A 89 1.40 7.61 17.96
CA ASN A 89 1.72 6.18 17.88
C ASN A 89 3.22 5.88 17.74
N ASN A 90 4.09 6.88 17.93
CA ASN A 90 5.55 6.76 17.78
C ASN A 90 5.98 6.19 16.41
N ILE A 91 5.27 6.56 15.34
CA ILE A 91 5.56 6.15 13.97
C ILE A 91 6.46 7.22 13.33
N SER A 92 7.69 6.86 12.98
CA SER A 92 8.62 7.75 12.28
C SER A 92 8.15 8.00 10.85
N LEU A 93 7.81 9.25 10.54
CA LEU A 93 7.35 9.67 9.23
C LEU A 93 7.82 11.11 8.95
N ASP A 94 8.50 11.31 7.83
CA ASP A 94 8.88 12.66 7.39
C ASP A 94 7.69 13.40 6.80
N THR A 95 7.72 14.73 6.83
CA THR A 95 6.67 15.59 6.28
C THR A 95 6.59 15.45 4.76
N GLU A 96 7.73 15.34 4.09
CA GLU A 96 7.81 15.12 2.66
C GLU A 96 8.88 14.09 2.33
N PHE A 97 8.55 13.11 1.52
CA PHE A 97 9.50 12.09 1.11
C PHE A 97 9.19 11.52 -0.27
N ARG A 98 10.22 11.00 -0.93
CA ARG A 98 10.05 10.18 -2.14
C ARG A 98 9.48 8.83 -1.75
N TYR A 99 8.36 8.42 -2.31
CA TYR A 99 7.76 7.13 -1.99
C TYR A 99 8.44 5.98 -2.75
N ASN A 100 8.42 4.79 -2.14
CA ASN A 100 8.86 3.57 -2.79
C ASN A 100 7.71 2.95 -3.58
N LYS A 101 7.83 2.89 -4.92
CA LYS A 101 6.78 2.35 -5.83
C LYS A 101 6.28 0.95 -5.46
N ARG A 102 7.17 0.07 -5.00
CA ARG A 102 6.80 -1.30 -4.61
C ARG A 102 5.97 -1.31 -3.33
N GLN A 103 6.36 -0.52 -2.33
CA GLN A 103 5.59 -0.39 -1.09
C GLN A 103 4.26 0.33 -1.34
N LEU A 104 4.24 1.39 -2.16
CA LEU A 104 3.02 2.12 -2.49
C LEU A 104 1.99 1.22 -3.20
N LYS A 105 2.42 0.33 -4.09
CA LYS A 105 1.51 -0.64 -4.74
C LYS A 105 0.78 -1.56 -3.75
N LYS A 106 1.29 -1.75 -2.52
CA LYS A 106 0.61 -2.56 -1.49
C LYS A 106 -0.69 -1.94 -0.97
N PHE A 107 -0.92 -0.66 -1.24
CA PHE A 107 -2.20 -0.02 -0.94
C PHE A 107 -3.35 -0.67 -1.70
N VAL A 108 -3.10 -1.11 -2.95
CA VAL A 108 -4.15 -1.59 -3.86
C VAL A 108 -3.98 -3.06 -4.24
N LYS A 109 -2.87 -3.69 -3.85
CA LYS A 109 -2.48 -5.01 -4.34
C LYS A 109 -1.88 -5.90 -3.25
N LEU A 110 -2.22 -7.17 -3.27
CA LEU A 110 -1.57 -8.23 -2.49
C LEU A 110 -0.70 -9.08 -3.42
N GLU A 111 0.46 -9.47 -2.90
CA GLU A 111 1.42 -10.32 -3.59
C GLU A 111 2.10 -11.22 -2.57
N VAL A 112 1.96 -12.53 -2.76
CA VAL A 112 2.56 -13.58 -1.92
C VAL A 112 3.33 -14.52 -2.83
N ASN A 113 4.58 -14.81 -2.46
CA ASN A 113 5.44 -15.76 -3.16
C ASN A 113 6.11 -16.69 -2.15
N ARG A 114 5.57 -17.91 -2.01
CA ARG A 114 5.97 -18.94 -1.04
C ARG A 114 5.66 -20.33 -1.62
N ASP A 115 6.49 -21.32 -1.29
CA ASP A 115 6.29 -22.74 -1.65
C ASP A 115 6.04 -22.99 -3.14
N GLY A 116 6.72 -22.23 -4.00
CA GLY A 116 6.53 -22.31 -5.46
C GLY A 116 5.22 -21.68 -5.96
N ILE A 117 4.38 -21.14 -5.07
CA ILE A 117 3.13 -20.47 -5.39
C ILE A 117 3.38 -18.95 -5.44
N ASN A 118 3.04 -18.34 -6.58
CA ASN A 118 3.00 -16.89 -6.73
C ASN A 118 1.55 -16.44 -6.94
N LEU A 119 0.97 -15.79 -5.92
CA LEU A 119 -0.40 -15.30 -5.94
C LEU A 119 -0.39 -13.77 -5.84
N LYS A 120 -1.02 -13.12 -6.82
CA LYS A 120 -0.99 -11.67 -6.97
C LYS A 120 -2.35 -11.14 -7.45
N PHE A 121 -2.99 -10.30 -6.65
CA PHE A 121 -4.36 -9.84 -6.91
C PHE A 121 -4.62 -8.45 -6.32
N SER A 122 -5.70 -7.81 -6.78
CA SER A 122 -6.17 -6.54 -6.19
C SER A 122 -6.67 -6.79 -4.78
N ARG A 123 -6.42 -5.88 -3.85
CA ARG A 123 -6.93 -6.02 -2.47
C ARG A 123 -8.45 -6.13 -2.39
N GLY A 124 -9.16 -5.40 -3.25
CA GLY A 124 -10.63 -5.45 -3.28
C GLY A 124 -11.18 -6.83 -3.63
N THR A 125 -10.37 -7.71 -4.21
CA THR A 125 -10.75 -9.11 -4.52
C THR A 125 -10.68 -10.02 -3.29
N LEU A 126 -9.98 -9.59 -2.22
CA LEU A 126 -9.95 -10.31 -0.95
C LEU A 126 -11.36 -10.29 -0.34
N ASN A 127 -11.81 -11.43 0.16
CA ASN A 127 -13.17 -11.69 0.66
C ASN A 127 -14.30 -11.62 -0.38
N GLU A 128 -14.04 -11.14 -1.61
CA GLU A 128 -15.00 -11.21 -2.72
C GLU A 128 -14.83 -12.50 -3.53
N LYS A 129 -13.59 -12.80 -3.95
CA LYS A 129 -13.27 -13.99 -4.78
C LYS A 129 -12.11 -14.79 -4.23
N ILE A 130 -11.26 -14.18 -3.40
CA ILE A 130 -10.12 -14.86 -2.79
C ILE A 130 -10.29 -14.77 -1.30
N ARG A 131 -10.32 -15.91 -0.62
CA ARG A 131 -10.46 -16.00 0.84
C ARG A 131 -9.63 -17.14 1.39
N ILE A 132 -9.28 -17.03 2.66
CA ILE A 132 -8.73 -18.15 3.43
C ILE A 132 -9.92 -18.95 3.96
N SER A 133 -9.85 -20.28 3.93
CA SER A 133 -10.93 -21.12 4.46
C SER A 133 -11.06 -20.92 5.97
N GLU A 134 -12.29 -20.83 6.46
CA GLU A 134 -12.58 -20.73 7.89
C GLU A 134 -12.35 -22.08 8.60
N GLU A 135 -12.46 -23.19 7.87
CA GLU A 135 -12.29 -24.54 8.41
C GLU A 135 -10.82 -24.98 8.48
N ASP A 136 -9.98 -24.54 7.53
CA ASP A 136 -8.56 -24.85 7.47
C ASP A 136 -7.74 -23.64 6.96
N PRO A 137 -6.93 -23.00 7.82
CA PRO A 137 -6.17 -21.82 7.45
C PRO A 137 -5.08 -22.07 6.40
N ASN A 138 -4.76 -23.33 6.08
CA ASN A 138 -3.81 -23.68 5.02
C ASN A 138 -4.46 -23.66 3.63
N ILE A 139 -5.79 -23.52 3.54
CA ILE A 139 -6.53 -23.52 2.28
C ILE A 139 -6.84 -22.09 1.86
N VAL A 140 -6.37 -21.71 0.68
CA VAL A 140 -6.78 -20.49 -0.02
C VAL A 140 -7.79 -20.87 -1.10
N ILE A 141 -8.99 -20.31 -1.02
CA ILE A 141 -10.09 -20.57 -1.95
C ILE A 141 -10.17 -19.41 -2.95
N ILE A 142 -10.17 -19.73 -4.25
CA ILE A 142 -10.36 -18.78 -5.34
C ILE A 142 -11.67 -19.08 -6.07
N GLU A 143 -12.69 -18.29 -5.78
CA GLU A 143 -14.04 -18.38 -6.37
C GLU A 143 -14.12 -17.47 -7.61
N SER A 144 -13.53 -17.93 -8.71
CA SER A 144 -13.57 -17.21 -9.99
C SER A 144 -13.64 -18.16 -11.17
N GLN A 145 -14.78 -18.17 -11.87
CA GLN A 145 -15.00 -19.00 -13.05
C GLN A 145 -13.98 -18.71 -14.16
N SER A 146 -13.72 -17.43 -14.43
CA SER A 146 -12.78 -17.01 -15.47
C SER A 146 -11.35 -17.44 -15.16
N PHE A 147 -10.92 -17.29 -13.90
CA PHE A 147 -9.60 -17.74 -13.46
C PHE A 147 -9.47 -19.26 -13.54
N ALA A 148 -10.46 -20.00 -13.03
CA ALA A 148 -10.47 -21.46 -13.08
C ALA A 148 -10.44 -21.98 -14.53
N ASN A 149 -11.17 -21.36 -15.44
CA ASN A 149 -11.14 -21.72 -16.86
C ASN A 149 -9.75 -21.49 -17.48
N ALA A 150 -9.15 -20.32 -17.24
CA ALA A 150 -7.81 -20.01 -17.74
C ALA A 150 -6.76 -20.99 -17.21
N LEU A 151 -6.82 -21.33 -15.92
CA LEU A 151 -5.90 -22.30 -15.31
C LEU A 151 -6.04 -23.69 -15.94
N ARG A 152 -7.26 -24.17 -16.21
CA ARG A 152 -7.47 -25.46 -16.89
C ARG A 152 -6.85 -25.49 -18.29
N VAL A 153 -7.01 -24.41 -19.05
CA VAL A 153 -6.41 -24.29 -20.40
C VAL A 153 -4.88 -24.39 -20.34
N GLU A 154 -4.24 -23.72 -19.38
CA GLU A 154 -2.78 -23.81 -19.21
C GLU A 154 -2.29 -25.20 -18.77
N ILE A 155 -3.12 -25.95 -18.03
CA ILE A 155 -2.83 -27.34 -17.64
C ILE A 155 -2.94 -28.28 -18.85
N GLU A 156 -3.95 -28.09 -19.71
CA GLU A 156 -4.20 -28.96 -20.88
C GLU A 156 -3.21 -28.73 -22.03
N ASN A 157 -2.61 -27.55 -22.11
CA ASN A 157 -1.65 -27.17 -23.15
C ASN A 157 -0.19 -27.55 -22.83
N ASN A 158 0.07 -28.17 -21.67
CA ASN A 158 1.38 -28.67 -21.23
C ASN A 158 1.33 -30.17 -20.99
#